data_AF-A0A1V9XJA8-F1
#
_entry.id   AF-A0A1V9XJA8-F1
#
_cell.length_a   1.000
_cell.length_b   1.000
_cell.length_c   1.000
_cell.angle_alpha   90.00
_cell.angle_beta   90.00
_cell.angle_gamma   90.00
#
_symmetry.space_group_name_H-M   'P 1'
#
loop_
_entity.id
_entity.type
_entity.pdbx_description
1 polymer ?
#
loop_
_entity_poly.entity_id
_entity_poly.type
_entity_poly.pdbx_seq_one_letter_code
_entity_poly.pdbx_strand_id
1 'polypeptide(L)'
;MRSTASPSGVASPRRAEDLAQDHHFSNNMKSQQLIDKVAANSRARSPAGLSVSSVEPVQTANVLEVASLVLYGTCAIPVRLKILLDRLLAALQHEDVKQVLGAFGWTYDDYLRGYIAQ
;
A
#
# COMPACT_ATOMS: atom_id res chain seq x y z
N MET A 1 -26.17 -33.88 -35.63
CA MET A 1 -26.58 -34.83 -34.57
C MET A 1 -26.54 -34.11 -33.23
N ARG A 2 -27.68 -34.15 -32.52
CA ARG A 2 -27.92 -33.93 -31.08
C ARG A 2 -27.48 -32.60 -30.42
N SER A 3 -28.49 -31.77 -30.19
CA SER A 3 -28.69 -30.94 -28.99
C SER A 3 -28.40 -31.70 -27.70
N THR A 4 -27.92 -30.99 -26.66
CA THR A 4 -28.49 -31.06 -25.31
C THR A 4 -28.20 -29.75 -24.56
N ALA A 5 -29.25 -29.00 -24.27
CA ALA A 5 -29.29 -27.90 -23.33
C ALA A 5 -29.67 -28.41 -21.92
N SER A 6 -29.25 -27.65 -20.90
CA SER A 6 -29.83 -27.54 -19.55
C SER A 6 -29.52 -28.70 -18.56
N PRO A 7 -29.56 -28.47 -17.23
CA PRO A 7 -30.75 -28.03 -16.50
C PRO A 7 -30.59 -26.83 -15.55
N SER A 8 -31.70 -26.10 -15.47
CA SER A 8 -32.11 -25.19 -14.40
C SER A 8 -32.57 -25.99 -13.17
N GLY A 9 -32.53 -25.37 -11.97
CA GLY A 9 -33.18 -25.86 -10.75
C GLY A 9 -32.27 -25.76 -9.53
N VAL A 10 -32.69 -25.35 -8.33
CA VAL A 10 -34.01 -25.14 -7.74
C VAL A 10 -33.78 -24.26 -6.51
N ALA A 11 -34.58 -23.20 -6.37
CA ALA A 11 -34.75 -22.50 -5.11
C ALA A 11 -35.53 -23.39 -4.13
N SER A 12 -35.10 -23.43 -2.86
CA SER A 12 -35.90 -23.98 -1.77
C SER A 12 -35.78 -23.08 -0.54
N PRO A 13 -36.82 -22.33 -0.18
CA PRO A 13 -36.96 -21.69 1.12
C PRO A 13 -37.96 -22.51 1.95
N ARG A 14 -37.48 -23.30 2.90
CA ARG A 14 -38.34 -23.96 3.90
C ARG A 14 -37.56 -24.19 5.20
N ARG A 15 -37.82 -23.35 6.21
CA ARG A 15 -38.44 -23.81 7.46
C ARG A 15 -38.82 -22.60 8.31
N ALA A 16 -40.12 -22.43 8.51
CA ALA A 16 -40.70 -21.60 9.55
C ALA A 16 -40.82 -22.46 10.80
N GLU A 17 -40.15 -22.06 11.88
CA GLU A 17 -40.26 -22.52 13.26
C GLU A 17 -39.71 -21.34 14.09
N ASP A 18 -40.24 -20.89 15.20
CA ASP A 18 -41.42 -21.25 15.98
C ASP A 18 -41.62 -20.11 16.99
N LEU A 19 -42.80 -20.04 17.59
CA LEU A 19 -43.32 -18.93 18.37
C LEU A 19 -42.54 -18.64 19.67
N ALA A 20 -42.62 -17.36 20.06
CA ALA A 20 -42.77 -16.82 21.42
C ALA A 20 -42.26 -17.65 22.61
N GLN A 21 -41.40 -17.03 23.43
CA GLN A 21 -41.64 -17.04 24.88
C GLN A 21 -40.96 -15.83 25.54
N ASP A 22 -41.80 -14.89 25.95
CA ASP A 22 -41.54 -13.84 26.93
C ASP A 22 -41.27 -14.49 28.30
N HIS A 23 -40.17 -14.16 28.97
CA HIS A 23 -40.05 -14.33 30.42
C HIS A 23 -39.23 -13.18 31.01
N HIS A 24 -39.97 -12.16 31.44
CA HIS A 24 -39.53 -11.15 32.38
C HIS A 24 -39.40 -11.78 33.77
N PHE A 25 -38.18 -11.88 34.32
CA PHE A 25 -37.98 -11.96 35.77
C PHE A 25 -36.89 -10.99 36.18
N SER A 26 -37.36 -9.85 36.69
CA SER A 26 -36.60 -8.90 37.49
C SER A 26 -36.28 -9.54 38.84
N ASN A 27 -34.99 -9.66 39.17
CA ASN A 27 -34.54 -9.89 40.55
C ASN A 27 -33.46 -8.87 40.91
N ASN A 28 -33.93 -7.86 41.63
CA ASN A 28 -33.20 -6.93 42.47
C ASN A 28 -32.62 -7.66 43.69
N MET A 29 -31.32 -7.51 44.02
CA MET A 29 -30.88 -7.07 45.36
C MET A 29 -29.37 -6.84 45.42
N LYS A 30 -29.01 -5.60 45.78
CA LYS A 30 -27.70 -5.15 46.27
C LYS A 30 -27.11 -6.11 47.32
N SER A 31 -25.85 -6.52 47.15
CA SER A 31 -24.98 -6.88 48.27
C SER A 31 -23.51 -6.72 47.89
N GLN A 32 -22.83 -5.95 48.75
CA GLN A 32 -21.40 -5.99 49.03
C GLN A 32 -20.41 -5.63 47.90
N GLN A 33 -20.12 -4.33 47.85
CA GLN A 33 -18.75 -3.87 47.65
C GLN A 33 -17.79 -4.55 48.66
N LEU A 34 -16.53 -4.61 48.21
CA LEU A 34 -15.27 -4.65 48.96
C LEU A 34 -14.62 -6.03 49.03
N ILE A 35 -13.69 -6.31 48.10
CA ILE A 35 -12.24 -6.43 48.37
C ILE A 35 -11.44 -6.61 47.06
N ASP A 36 -10.29 -5.92 47.00
CA ASP A 36 -9.11 -6.21 46.20
C ASP A 36 -9.04 -5.86 44.69
N LYS A 37 -8.71 -4.58 44.48
CA LYS A 37 -7.80 -4.13 43.42
C LYS A 37 -6.44 -4.87 43.51
N VAL A 38 -6.24 -6.02 42.85
CA VAL A 38 -4.91 -6.44 42.34
C VAL A 38 -5.10 -7.47 41.21
N ALA A 39 -4.99 -7.04 39.95
CA ALA A 39 -4.69 -7.80 38.73
C ALA A 39 -5.19 -6.96 37.54
N ALA A 40 -4.63 -5.79 37.27
CA ALA A 40 -3.41 -5.70 36.46
C ALA A 40 -3.34 -6.81 35.38
N ASN A 41 -3.51 -6.35 34.13
CA ASN A 41 -2.94 -6.95 32.93
C ASN A 41 -3.80 -7.83 32.02
N SER A 42 -4.94 -7.30 31.57
CA SER A 42 -5.42 -7.57 30.22
C SER A 42 -5.57 -6.27 29.44
N ARG A 43 -4.46 -5.51 29.35
CA ARG A 43 -4.36 -4.43 28.37
C ARG A 43 -4.45 -5.12 27.01
N ALA A 44 -5.60 -4.93 26.36
CA ALA A 44 -5.85 -5.34 24.99
C ALA A 44 -4.57 -5.09 24.19
N ARG A 45 -4.00 -6.19 23.69
CA ARG A 45 -2.87 -6.15 22.76
C ARG A 45 -3.40 -5.43 21.53
N SER A 46 -3.16 -4.12 21.46
CA SER A 46 -3.38 -3.35 20.25
C SER A 46 -2.69 -4.13 19.13
N PRO A 47 -3.33 -4.35 17.98
CA PRO A 47 -2.58 -4.77 16.81
C PRO A 47 -1.56 -3.68 16.62
N ALA A 48 -0.27 -3.99 16.82
CA ALA A 48 0.80 -3.20 16.29
C ALA A 48 0.66 -3.30 14.77
N GLY A 49 -0.27 -2.52 14.23
CA GLY A 49 -0.32 -2.23 12.82
C GLY A 49 1.05 -1.70 12.49
N LEU A 50 1.77 -2.43 11.65
CA LEU A 50 2.96 -1.92 11.01
C LEU A 50 2.51 -0.64 10.32
N SER A 51 2.68 0.50 10.97
CA SER A 51 2.49 1.79 10.35
C SER A 51 3.55 1.83 9.27
N VAL A 52 3.17 1.48 8.05
CA VAL A 52 3.92 1.84 6.85
C VAL A 52 4.09 3.34 6.97
N SER A 53 5.30 3.76 7.33
CA SER A 53 5.69 5.16 7.39
C SER A 53 5.26 5.77 6.07
N SER A 54 4.44 6.82 6.14
CA SER A 54 4.01 7.57 4.96
C SER A 54 5.24 7.85 4.13
N VAL A 55 5.31 7.27 2.92
CA VAL A 55 6.46 7.46 2.03
C VAL A 55 6.44 8.93 1.65
N GLU A 56 7.42 9.69 2.15
CA GLU A 56 7.57 11.11 1.82
C GLU A 56 7.61 11.28 0.29
N PRO A 57 6.91 12.29 -0.26
CA PRO A 57 6.94 12.54 -1.69
C PRO A 57 8.37 12.88 -2.11
N VAL A 58 8.84 12.21 -3.16
CA VAL A 58 10.16 12.49 -3.75
C VAL A 58 10.16 13.91 -4.31
N GLN A 59 11.00 14.77 -3.74
CA GLN A 59 11.22 16.13 -4.23
C GLN A 59 12.29 16.13 -5.32
N THR A 60 12.08 16.92 -6.38
CA THR A 60 13.02 17.06 -7.50
C THR A 60 14.42 17.48 -7.04
N ALA A 61 14.53 18.28 -5.96
CA ALA A 61 15.81 18.66 -5.37
C ALA A 61 16.65 17.46 -4.90
N ASN A 62 16.04 16.51 -4.20
CA ASN A 62 16.73 15.31 -3.71
C ASN A 62 17.15 14.41 -4.89
N VAL A 63 16.36 14.40 -5.95
CA VAL A 63 16.64 13.64 -7.18
C VAL A 63 17.82 14.25 -7.91
N LEU A 64 17.93 15.58 -7.95
CA LEU A 64 19.07 16.28 -8.54
C LEU A 64 20.39 15.93 -7.83
N GLU A 65 20.40 15.84 -6.50
CA GLU A 65 21.59 15.45 -5.75
C GLU A 65 22.08 14.04 -6.15
N VAL A 66 21.18 13.06 -6.18
CA VAL A 66 21.53 11.69 -6.58
C VAL A 66 21.87 11.60 -8.06
N ALA A 67 21.12 12.29 -8.93
CA ALA A 67 21.38 12.35 -10.36
C ALA A 67 22.75 12.95 -10.65
N SER A 68 23.20 13.94 -9.86
CA SER A 68 24.55 14.51 -10.01
C SER A 68 25.65 13.46 -9.83
N LEU A 69 25.47 12.49 -8.92
CA LEU A 69 26.44 11.41 -8.71
C LEU A 69 26.56 10.45 -9.90
N VAL A 70 25.51 10.37 -10.73
CA VAL A 70 25.45 9.42 -11.85
C VAL A 70 25.70 10.09 -13.20
N LEU A 71 25.23 11.32 -13.38
CA LEU A 71 25.21 12.00 -14.68
C LEU A 71 26.32 13.06 -14.83
N TYR A 72 26.85 13.60 -13.72
CA TYR A 72 27.87 14.64 -13.80
C TYR A 72 29.14 14.11 -14.48
N GLY A 73 29.56 14.78 -15.55
CA GLY A 73 30.79 14.44 -16.29
C GLY A 73 30.77 13.08 -16.99
N THR A 74 29.62 12.42 -17.08
CA THR A 74 29.50 11.05 -17.59
C THR A 74 28.87 11.05 -18.98
N CYS A 75 29.41 10.26 -19.91
CA CYS A 75 28.86 10.14 -21.28
C CYS A 75 28.13 8.81 -21.53
N ALA A 76 28.29 7.81 -20.65
CA ALA A 76 27.63 6.52 -20.72
C ALA A 76 27.35 6.00 -19.31
N ILE A 77 26.11 5.60 -19.03
CA ILE A 77 25.66 5.19 -17.71
C ILE A 77 25.85 3.67 -17.56
N PRO A 78 26.64 3.18 -16.60
CA PRO A 78 26.73 1.75 -16.30
C PRO A 78 25.35 1.16 -15.99
N VAL A 79 25.06 -0.05 -16.49
CA VAL A 79 23.74 -0.68 -16.39
C VAL A 79 23.15 -0.67 -14.98
N ARG A 80 23.99 -0.93 -13.96
CA ARG A 80 23.57 -0.95 -12.56
C ARG A 80 23.13 0.43 -12.07
N LEU A 81 23.82 1.49 -12.48
CA LEU A 81 23.46 2.87 -12.14
C LEU A 81 22.21 3.30 -12.90
N LYS A 82 22.07 2.92 -14.17
CA LYS A 82 20.87 3.23 -14.94
C LYS A 82 19.62 2.63 -14.32
N ILE A 83 19.67 1.38 -13.84
CA ILE A 83 18.53 0.73 -13.15
C ILE A 83 18.12 1.50 -11.89
N LEU A 84 19.10 1.94 -11.08
CA LEU A 84 18.81 2.70 -9.85
C LEU A 84 18.23 4.07 -10.19
N LEU A 85 18.83 4.75 -11.16
CA LEU A 85 18.37 6.06 -11.63
C LEU A 85 16.97 5.98 -12.26
N ASP A 86 16.64 4.89 -12.94
CA ASP A 86 15.30 4.63 -13.50
C ASP A 86 14.25 4.51 -12.39
N ARG A 87 14.56 3.79 -11.32
CA ARG A 87 13.67 3.71 -10.15
C ARG A 87 13.48 5.05 -9.45
N LEU A 88 14.54 5.85 -9.38
CA LEU A 88 14.46 7.19 -8.81
C LEU A 88 13.58 8.11 -9.66
N LEU A 89 13.80 8.13 -10.98
CA LEU A 89 13.09 9.00 -11.91
C LEU A 89 11.64 8.55 -12.13
N ALA A 90 11.31 7.28 -11.91
CA ALA A 90 9.94 6.76 -11.96
C ALA A 90 9.01 7.40 -10.91
N ALA A 91 9.54 8.05 -9.88
CA ALA A 91 8.77 8.79 -8.88
C ALA A 91 8.42 10.23 -9.31
N LEU A 92 8.95 10.70 -10.45
CA LEU A 92 8.78 12.07 -10.94
C LEU A 92 7.85 12.12 -12.15
N GLN A 93 7.32 13.31 -12.44
CA GLN A 93 6.61 13.53 -13.70
C GLN A 93 7.59 13.64 -14.87
N HIS A 94 7.11 13.34 -16.07
CA HIS A 94 7.94 13.35 -17.29
C HIS A 94 8.66 14.67 -17.54
N GLU A 95 8.01 15.80 -17.26
CA GLU A 95 8.62 17.12 -17.43
C GLU A 95 9.73 17.39 -16.40
N ASP A 96 9.56 16.94 -15.15
CA ASP A 96 10.61 17.03 -14.13
C ASP A 96 11.81 16.16 -14.49
N VAL A 97 11.58 14.96 -15.05
CA VAL A 97 12.66 14.08 -15.54
C VAL A 97 13.47 14.78 -16.62
N LYS A 98 12.82 15.42 -17.60
CA LYS A 98 13.51 16.21 -18.63
C LYS A 98 14.31 17.36 -18.02
N GLN A 99 13.76 18.07 -17.04
CA GLN A 99 14.46 19.16 -16.36
C GLN A 99 15.71 18.67 -15.64
N VAL A 100 15.61 17.55 -14.90
CA VAL A 100 16.74 16.92 -14.21
C VAL A 100 17.82 16.50 -15.21
N LEU A 101 17.46 15.80 -16.29
CA LEU A 101 18.41 15.35 -17.31
C LEU A 101 19.09 16.55 -18.00
N GLY A 102 18.30 17.56 -18.36
CA GLY A 102 18.79 18.78 -19.01
C GLY A 102 19.79 19.55 -18.14
N ALA A 103 19.65 19.52 -16.81
CA ALA A 103 20.61 20.15 -15.89
C ALA A 103 22.03 19.55 -16.00
N PHE A 104 22.17 18.33 -16.52
CA PHE A 104 23.45 17.66 -16.74
C PHE A 104 23.85 17.57 -18.23
N GLY A 105 23.10 18.23 -19.12
CA GLY A 105 23.34 18.19 -20.56
C GLY A 105 22.88 16.90 -21.25
N TRP A 106 22.05 16.09 -20.59
CA TRP A 106 21.47 14.88 -21.17
C TRP A 106 20.12 15.17 -21.81
N THR A 107 19.86 14.60 -22.99
CA THR A 107 18.50 14.54 -23.54
C THR A 107 17.76 13.31 -23.01
N TYR A 108 16.42 13.30 -23.15
CA TYR A 108 15.63 12.12 -22.81
C TYR A 108 16.01 10.90 -23.68
N ASP A 109 16.34 11.13 -24.96
CA ASP A 109 16.77 10.05 -25.86
C ASP A 109 18.14 9.49 -25.47
N ASP A 110 19.09 10.35 -25.05
CA ASP A 110 20.38 9.88 -24.51
C ASP A 110 20.19 9.04 -23.25
N TYR A 111 19.26 9.46 -22.38
CA TYR A 111 18.92 8.72 -21.18
C TYR A 111 18.28 7.35 -21.51
N LEU A 112 17.36 7.28 -22.46
CA LEU A 112 16.76 6.01 -22.91
C LEU A 112 17.80 5.05 -23.48
N ARG A 113 18.73 5.57 -24.28
CA ARG A 113 19.86 4.79 -24.83
C ARG A 113 20.89 4.41 -23.76
N GLY A 114 21.01 5.22 -22.71
CA GLY A 114 22.01 5.09 -21.65
C GLY A 114 23.37 5.72 -21.99
N TYR A 115 23.49 6.44 -23.10
CA TYR A 115 24.71 7.16 -23.49
C TYR A 115 24.38 8.39 -24.37
N ILE A 116 25.27 9.39 -24.35
CA ILE A 116 25.19 10.57 -25.20
C ILE A 116 25.76 10.22 -26.58
N ALA A 117 24.95 10.37 -27.63
CA ALA A 117 25.43 10.23 -29.01
C ALA A 117 26.14 11.52 -29.43
N GLN A 118 27.40 11.41 -29.90
CA GLN A 118 28.20 12.52 -30.41
C GLN A 118 27.92 12.81 -31.87
#